data_AF-A0A1Q7EHX7-F1
#
_entry.id   AF-A0A1Q7EHX7-F1
#
_cell.length_a   1.000
_cell.length_b   1.000
_cell.length_c   1.000
_cell.angle_alpha   90.00
_cell.angle_beta   90.00
_cell.angle_gamma   90.00
#
_symmetry.space_group_name_H-M   'P 1'
#
loop_
_entity.id
_entity.type
_entity.pdbx_description
1 polymer ?
#
loop_
_entity_poly.entity_id
_entity_poly.type
_entity_poly.pdbx_seq_one_letter_code
_entity_poly.pdbx_strand_id
1 'polypeptide(L)'
;MSALVVACATTTQRSQDLVSRAVQAIGGADALTAVKTATVKGTVRQWEPEQSIVAGGEMRLANDSTFEMVTDRGAQATRIDWVRNYVYPATRTYTFSEIVTPDAGYVAGIDATARNKQSLESHPPAHAMSGLRLAATQRELRRNPNPLLREMFQNPDRVSAAEDVTVGGVAYPAVTYRAGDQTFTVLFDRQTGLPARIRTLDYDNVWGDVTYDLVLSDWQMMDGRRVATSRKYELNGRPVAEIKITDVKINVPVSAERLTIPAALKASAPKPATGAVPYQWVIRRQFIGTYLDSENPSYDARATSGLRLVEVGPGIQHVVGGTHNALIVEMSDHLIVFDAPVSDWQSNWTLNAARQQFGAKPVKYLVLTHHHMDHTGGLRAYAAQGATIVVGKGNGEHFRRVLATPARRNPDLPARDLSGTPIVEVADKQVLTDGRREVGVYLIENPHSTGLVIGYVPDARLGFVTDLWSPGRDPLPPKLTPPLAAVVAGVKKAGITPLKFAGGHGSTADYPALAELEGK
;
A
#
# COMPACT_ATOMS: atom_id res chain seq x y z
N MET A 1 -46.49 -4.45 15.30
CA MET A 1 -45.94 -4.85 13.98
C MET A 1 -46.10 -3.77 12.89
N SER A 2 -47.10 -2.88 12.91
CA SER A 2 -47.29 -1.89 11.83
C SER A 2 -46.25 -0.75 11.76
N ALA A 3 -45.69 -0.28 12.87
CA ALA A 3 -44.70 0.81 12.86
C ALA A 3 -43.35 0.40 12.22
N LEU A 4 -42.95 -0.87 12.40
CA LEU A 4 -41.70 -1.40 11.84
C LEU A 4 -41.79 -1.56 10.31
N VAL A 5 -42.96 -1.99 9.81
CA VAL A 5 -43.21 -2.19 8.37
C VAL A 5 -43.26 -0.85 7.62
N VAL A 6 -43.87 0.19 8.21
CA VAL A 6 -43.94 1.53 7.61
C VAL A 6 -42.57 2.22 7.58
N ALA A 7 -41.75 2.06 8.63
CA ALA A 7 -40.38 2.61 8.65
C ALA A 7 -39.45 1.91 7.64
N CYS A 8 -39.55 0.59 7.47
CA CYS A 8 -38.79 -0.12 6.44
C CYS A 8 -39.19 0.34 5.03
N ALA A 9 -40.48 0.48 4.74
CA ALA A 9 -40.94 0.92 3.41
C ALA A 9 -40.47 2.35 3.04
N THR A 10 -40.46 3.29 4.00
CA THR A 10 -40.02 4.68 3.74
C THR A 10 -38.52 4.80 3.53
N THR A 11 -37.71 4.02 4.24
CA THR A 11 -36.24 4.01 4.08
C THR A 11 -35.80 3.37 2.76
N THR A 12 -36.46 2.30 2.32
CA THR A 12 -36.24 1.69 0.99
C THR A 12 -36.59 2.67 -0.13
N GLN A 13 -37.73 3.36 -0.03
CA GLN A 13 -38.14 4.37 -1.01
C GLN A 13 -37.12 5.50 -1.12
N ARG A 14 -36.71 6.09 0.01
CA ARG A 14 -35.69 7.16 0.04
C ARG A 14 -34.38 6.74 -0.63
N SER A 15 -33.95 5.49 -0.42
CA SER A 15 -32.70 4.98 -0.99
C SER A 15 -32.78 4.83 -2.51
N GLN A 16 -33.90 4.31 -3.02
CA GLN A 16 -34.16 4.19 -4.46
C GLN A 16 -34.30 5.55 -5.13
N ASP A 17 -34.90 6.53 -4.43
CA ASP A 17 -35.05 7.90 -4.93
C ASP A 17 -33.70 8.59 -5.12
N LEU A 18 -32.73 8.40 -4.20
CA LEU A 18 -31.37 8.94 -4.33
C LEU A 18 -30.65 8.41 -5.57
N VAL A 19 -30.67 7.09 -5.78
CA VAL A 19 -30.03 6.46 -6.94
C VAL A 19 -30.71 6.90 -8.25
N SER A 20 -32.04 6.89 -8.28
CA SER A 20 -32.81 7.30 -9.46
C SER A 20 -32.54 8.75 -9.83
N ARG A 21 -32.50 9.66 -8.84
CA ARG A 21 -32.15 11.07 -9.06
C ARG A 21 -30.74 11.22 -9.61
N ALA A 22 -29.77 10.49 -9.07
CA ALA A 22 -28.39 10.52 -9.55
C ALA A 22 -28.26 10.01 -11.00
N VAL A 23 -28.96 8.91 -11.33
CA VAL A 23 -29.02 8.35 -12.69
C VAL A 23 -29.59 9.37 -13.67
N GLN A 24 -30.70 10.01 -13.32
CA GLN A 24 -31.27 11.08 -14.14
C GLN A 24 -30.28 12.26 -14.29
N ALA A 25 -29.62 12.66 -13.21
CA ALA A 25 -28.66 13.74 -13.23
C ALA A 25 -27.47 13.46 -14.16
N ILE A 26 -27.00 12.20 -14.30
CA ILE A 26 -25.85 11.88 -15.17
C ILE A 26 -26.19 11.63 -16.65
N GLY A 27 -27.48 11.60 -17.00
CA GLY A 27 -27.95 11.43 -18.38
C GLY A 27 -29.06 10.39 -18.58
N GLY A 28 -29.56 9.77 -17.51
CA GLY A 28 -30.69 8.84 -17.56
C GLY A 28 -30.30 7.38 -17.77
N ALA A 29 -31.21 6.47 -17.40
CA ALA A 29 -30.97 5.02 -17.38
C ALA A 29 -30.72 4.44 -18.78
N ASP A 30 -31.46 4.90 -19.79
CA ASP A 30 -31.33 4.45 -21.17
C ASP A 30 -29.96 4.80 -21.75
N ALA A 31 -29.51 6.04 -21.52
CA ALA A 31 -28.19 6.48 -21.94
C ALA A 31 -27.09 5.62 -21.30
N LEU A 32 -27.16 5.32 -20.00
CA LEU A 32 -26.15 4.49 -19.33
C LEU A 32 -26.17 3.03 -19.82
N THR A 33 -27.35 2.50 -20.12
CA THR A 33 -27.54 1.14 -20.61
C THR A 33 -27.02 1.00 -22.05
N ALA A 34 -27.17 2.03 -22.87
CA ALA A 34 -26.73 2.07 -24.27
C ALA A 34 -25.20 2.15 -24.46
N VAL A 35 -24.41 2.33 -23.40
CA VAL A 35 -22.93 2.22 -23.48
C VAL A 35 -22.56 0.80 -23.84
N LYS A 36 -21.83 0.59 -24.94
CA LYS A 36 -21.19 -0.68 -25.30
C LYS A 36 -19.70 -0.61 -25.04
N THR A 37 -19.06 0.44 -25.57
CA THR A 37 -17.65 0.77 -25.36
C THR A 37 -17.50 2.15 -24.74
N ALA A 38 -16.43 2.35 -23.98
CA ALA A 38 -16.05 3.66 -23.45
C ALA A 38 -14.53 3.83 -23.44
N THR A 39 -14.05 4.90 -24.07
CA THR A 39 -12.67 5.37 -23.98
C THR A 39 -12.63 6.59 -23.08
N VAL A 40 -11.74 6.59 -22.10
CA VAL A 40 -11.53 7.67 -21.13
C VAL A 40 -10.05 8.02 -21.11
N LYS A 41 -9.72 9.30 -21.29
CA LYS A 41 -8.35 9.80 -21.18
C LYS A 41 -8.23 10.73 -19.98
N GLY A 42 -7.05 10.77 -19.38
CA GLY A 42 -6.80 11.69 -18.29
C GLY A 42 -5.38 11.72 -17.80
N THR A 43 -5.18 12.52 -16.77
CA THR A 43 -3.94 12.60 -15.99
C THR A 43 -4.21 12.13 -14.57
N VAL A 44 -3.16 11.65 -13.91
CA VAL A 44 -3.17 11.32 -12.48
C VAL A 44 -1.91 11.89 -11.85
N ARG A 45 -2.07 12.66 -10.77
CA ARG A 45 -0.99 13.06 -9.87
C ARG A 45 -1.15 12.31 -8.56
N GLN A 46 -0.08 11.78 -8.00
CA GLN A 46 -0.20 10.86 -6.87
C GLN A 46 0.87 11.09 -5.81
N TRP A 47 0.47 10.98 -4.54
CA TRP A 47 1.32 11.17 -3.38
C TRP A 47 1.32 9.94 -2.50
N GLU A 48 2.42 9.75 -1.76
CA GLU A 48 2.58 8.69 -0.78
C GLU A 48 2.89 9.30 0.60
N PRO A 49 1.91 9.33 1.53
CA PRO A 49 2.08 9.92 2.85
C PRO A 49 3.07 9.18 3.75
N GLU A 50 3.11 7.85 3.66
CA GLU A 50 3.92 7.00 4.54
C GLU A 50 5.32 6.74 3.98
N GLN A 51 5.77 7.61 3.09
CA GLN A 51 7.15 7.72 2.60
C GLN A 51 7.71 9.15 2.80
N SER A 52 7.02 9.99 3.58
CA SER A 52 7.43 11.37 3.94
C SER A 52 8.81 11.42 4.60
N ILE A 53 9.51 12.58 4.53
CA ILE A 53 10.79 12.79 5.23
C ILE A 53 10.57 12.81 6.75
N VAL A 54 9.55 13.54 7.20
CA VAL A 54 9.17 13.66 8.62
C VAL A 54 7.90 12.85 8.84
N ALA A 55 7.82 12.07 9.92
CA ALA A 55 6.65 11.25 10.21
C ALA A 55 5.37 12.09 10.32
N GLY A 56 4.39 11.79 9.45
CA GLY A 56 3.15 12.56 9.33
C GLY A 56 3.31 13.96 8.74
N GLY A 57 4.45 14.28 8.14
CA GLY A 57 4.72 15.54 7.47
C GLY A 57 4.24 15.59 6.02
N GLU A 58 4.84 16.47 5.22
CA GLU A 58 4.55 16.64 3.79
C GLU A 58 4.67 15.30 3.03
N MET A 59 3.61 14.96 2.30
CA MET A 59 3.54 13.72 1.53
C MET A 59 4.48 13.79 0.33
N ARG A 60 5.18 12.69 0.03
CA ARG A 60 6.05 12.67 -1.15
C ARG A 60 5.22 12.57 -2.42
N LEU A 61 5.50 13.43 -3.39
CA LEU A 61 5.01 13.24 -4.75
C LEU A 61 5.64 11.96 -5.32
N ALA A 62 4.80 10.99 -5.66
CA ALA A 62 5.21 9.71 -6.19
C ALA A 62 5.44 9.79 -7.71
N ASN A 63 4.42 10.21 -8.44
CA ASN A 63 4.45 10.29 -9.89
C ASN A 63 3.40 11.27 -10.44
N ASP A 64 3.62 11.63 -11.71
CA ASP A 64 2.62 12.19 -12.60
C ASP A 64 2.42 11.22 -13.79
N SER A 65 1.19 10.80 -14.04
CA SER A 65 0.83 9.84 -15.07
C SER A 65 -0.17 10.42 -16.08
N THR A 66 -0.13 9.92 -17.30
CA THR A 66 -1.26 9.97 -18.24
C THR A 66 -1.81 8.56 -18.46
N PHE A 67 -3.10 8.47 -18.78
CA PHE A 67 -3.71 7.20 -19.14
C PHE A 67 -4.74 7.34 -20.26
N GLU A 68 -4.90 6.25 -21.01
CA GLU A 68 -6.04 5.97 -21.87
C GLU A 68 -6.65 4.64 -21.45
N MET A 69 -7.89 4.68 -20.95
CA MET A 69 -8.65 3.50 -20.56
C MET A 69 -9.72 3.21 -21.62
N VAL A 70 -9.75 2.00 -22.16
CA VAL A 70 -10.79 1.53 -23.08
C VAL A 70 -11.50 0.34 -22.46
N THR A 71 -12.81 0.43 -22.30
CA THR A 71 -13.66 -0.66 -21.78
C THR A 71 -14.65 -1.10 -22.85
N ASP A 72 -14.74 -2.41 -23.07
CA ASP A 72 -15.81 -3.05 -23.84
C ASP A 72 -16.65 -3.93 -22.91
N ARG A 73 -17.95 -3.62 -22.79
CA ARG A 73 -18.87 -4.35 -21.92
C ARG A 73 -19.24 -5.72 -22.46
N GLY A 74 -19.35 -5.87 -23.79
CA GLY A 74 -19.69 -7.14 -24.43
C GLY A 74 -18.56 -8.14 -24.26
N ALA A 75 -17.32 -7.69 -24.44
CA ALA A 75 -16.13 -8.50 -24.20
C ALA A 75 -15.77 -8.65 -22.70
N GLN A 76 -16.41 -7.87 -21.82
CA GLN A 76 -16.08 -7.76 -20.40
C GLN A 76 -14.58 -7.50 -20.17
N ALA A 77 -14.01 -6.59 -20.94
CA ALA A 77 -12.58 -6.33 -20.88
C ALA A 77 -12.31 -4.83 -20.82
N THR A 78 -11.32 -4.47 -20.00
CA THR A 78 -10.79 -3.11 -19.92
C THR A 78 -9.30 -3.14 -20.17
N ARG A 79 -8.84 -2.30 -21.10
CA ARG A 79 -7.42 -1.98 -21.27
C ARG A 79 -7.12 -0.62 -20.67
N ILE A 80 -5.99 -0.47 -20.00
CA ILE A 80 -5.48 0.83 -19.55
C ILE A 80 -4.04 0.98 -20.06
N ASP A 81 -3.83 1.92 -20.97
CA ASP A 81 -2.51 2.31 -21.44
C ASP A 81 -1.99 3.45 -20.56
N TRP A 82 -0.80 3.27 -19.97
CA TRP A 82 -0.19 4.19 -19.02
C TRP A 82 1.11 4.80 -19.56
N VAL A 83 1.33 6.08 -19.29
CA VAL A 83 2.66 6.69 -19.23
C VAL A 83 2.85 7.21 -17.81
N ARG A 84 3.73 6.59 -17.04
CA ARG A 84 3.94 6.89 -15.62
C ARG A 84 5.30 7.52 -15.40
N ASN A 85 5.33 8.79 -15.00
CA ASN A 85 6.55 9.55 -14.73
C ASN A 85 6.78 9.61 -13.22
N TYR A 86 7.57 8.68 -12.70
CA TYR A 86 7.92 8.68 -11.29
C TYR A 86 8.86 9.83 -10.98
N VAL A 87 8.66 10.43 -9.81
CA VAL A 87 9.58 11.37 -9.15
C VAL A 87 10.24 10.67 -7.97
N TYR A 88 9.48 9.84 -7.26
CA TYR A 88 9.92 9.04 -6.11
C TYR A 88 9.67 7.54 -6.38
N PRO A 89 10.56 6.62 -5.97
CA PRO A 89 11.81 6.83 -5.23
C PRO A 89 12.99 7.33 -6.06
N ALA A 90 12.85 7.36 -7.38
CA ALA A 90 13.78 8.05 -8.28
C ALA A 90 13.10 8.32 -9.62
N THR A 91 13.58 9.36 -10.31
CA THR A 91 13.04 9.79 -11.60
C THR A 91 13.18 8.71 -12.66
N ARG A 92 12.06 8.27 -13.23
CA ARG A 92 12.01 7.34 -14.37
C ARG A 92 10.63 7.37 -15.02
N THR A 93 10.57 6.99 -16.30
CA THR A 93 9.30 6.86 -17.02
C THR A 93 9.08 5.42 -17.44
N TYR A 94 7.88 4.91 -17.16
CA TYR A 94 7.42 3.62 -17.64
C TYR A 94 6.19 3.78 -18.52
N THR A 95 6.21 3.10 -19.66
CA THR A 95 5.08 2.98 -20.57
C THR A 95 4.67 1.52 -20.62
N PHE A 96 3.44 1.24 -20.22
CA PHE A 96 2.93 -0.12 -20.11
C PHE A 96 1.42 -0.13 -20.27
N SER A 97 0.87 -1.33 -20.45
CA SER A 97 -0.56 -1.52 -20.63
C SER A 97 -1.08 -2.60 -19.69
N GLU A 98 -2.24 -2.36 -19.11
CA GLU A 98 -2.98 -3.33 -18.33
C GLU A 98 -4.17 -3.84 -19.14
N ILE A 99 -4.47 -5.13 -19.04
CA ILE A 99 -5.71 -5.72 -19.56
C ILE A 99 -6.37 -6.46 -18.41
N VAL A 100 -7.63 -6.12 -18.15
CA VAL A 100 -8.40 -6.62 -17.01
C VAL A 100 -9.69 -7.23 -17.53
N THR A 101 -9.93 -8.48 -17.13
CA THR A 101 -11.17 -9.24 -17.38
C THR A 101 -11.74 -9.72 -16.04
N PRO A 102 -12.95 -10.31 -15.98
CA PRO A 102 -13.47 -10.93 -14.76
C PRO A 102 -12.52 -11.98 -14.18
N ASP A 103 -11.82 -12.71 -15.04
CA ASP A 103 -11.13 -13.95 -14.69
C ASP A 103 -9.61 -13.83 -14.61
N ALA A 104 -9.03 -12.78 -15.18
CA ALA A 104 -7.58 -12.62 -15.29
C ALA A 104 -7.21 -11.15 -15.52
N GLY A 105 -6.01 -10.79 -15.07
CA GLY A 105 -5.37 -9.51 -15.34
C GLY A 105 -3.99 -9.71 -15.94
N TYR A 106 -3.55 -8.76 -16.76
CA TYR A 106 -2.30 -8.82 -17.49
C TYR A 106 -1.64 -7.44 -17.56
N VAL A 107 -0.30 -7.44 -17.49
CA VAL A 107 0.54 -6.25 -17.67
C VAL A 107 1.52 -6.51 -18.82
N ALA A 108 1.47 -5.65 -19.84
CA ALA A 108 2.44 -5.61 -20.93
C ALA A 108 3.40 -4.43 -20.73
N GLY A 109 4.69 -4.70 -20.57
CA GLY A 109 5.72 -3.71 -20.30
C GLY A 109 6.27 -3.78 -18.87
N ILE A 110 7.12 -2.81 -18.54
CA ILE A 110 7.66 -2.62 -17.19
C ILE A 110 6.75 -1.61 -16.49
N ASP A 111 6.16 -1.98 -15.36
CA ASP A 111 5.25 -1.14 -14.58
C ASP A 111 5.82 -0.75 -13.20
N ALA A 112 6.75 -1.55 -12.67
CA ALA A 112 7.42 -1.33 -11.40
C ALA A 112 8.95 -1.49 -11.51
N THR A 113 9.67 -0.83 -10.61
CA THR A 113 11.12 -1.03 -10.42
C THR A 113 11.40 -2.38 -9.77
N ALA A 114 10.60 -2.75 -8.77
CA ALA A 114 10.62 -4.07 -8.15
C ALA A 114 9.85 -5.05 -9.04
N ARG A 115 10.47 -5.52 -10.12
CA ARG A 115 9.84 -6.47 -11.06
C ARG A 115 9.76 -7.87 -10.45
N ASN A 116 8.62 -8.53 -10.59
CA ASN A 116 8.52 -9.97 -10.31
C ASN A 116 9.31 -10.80 -11.32
N LYS A 117 9.50 -12.08 -10.99
CA LYS A 117 10.23 -13.05 -11.79
C LYS A 117 9.65 -13.19 -13.20
N GLN A 118 8.33 -13.28 -13.34
CA GLN A 118 7.70 -13.45 -14.65
C GLN A 118 7.99 -12.26 -15.59
N SER A 119 7.93 -11.03 -15.05
CA SER A 119 8.31 -9.80 -15.77
C SER A 119 9.79 -9.78 -16.16
N LEU A 120 10.67 -10.26 -15.27
CA LEU A 120 12.12 -10.34 -15.50
C LEU A 120 12.48 -11.35 -16.60
N GLU A 121 11.79 -12.50 -16.65
CA GLU A 121 12.06 -13.60 -17.58
C GLU A 121 11.34 -13.45 -18.94
N SER A 122 10.38 -12.53 -19.05
CA SER A 122 9.63 -12.30 -20.29
C SER A 122 10.33 -11.31 -21.23
N HIS A 123 10.33 -11.63 -22.52
CA HIS A 123 10.89 -10.81 -23.60
C HIS A 123 9.89 -10.68 -24.77
N PRO A 124 9.19 -9.53 -24.94
CA PRO A 124 9.27 -8.31 -24.12
C PRO A 124 8.74 -8.50 -22.67
N PRO A 125 9.11 -7.60 -21.73
CA PRO A 125 8.65 -7.68 -20.34
C PRO A 125 7.13 -7.69 -20.23
N ALA A 126 6.60 -8.63 -19.46
CA ALA A 126 5.17 -8.88 -19.34
C ALA A 126 4.90 -9.85 -18.18
N HIS A 127 3.75 -9.75 -17.52
CA HIS A 127 3.34 -10.72 -16.50
C HIS A 127 1.83 -10.71 -16.27
N ALA A 128 1.31 -11.80 -15.71
CA ALA A 128 -0.05 -11.81 -15.17
C ALA A 128 -0.12 -10.95 -13.90
N MET A 129 -1.26 -10.30 -13.68
CA MET A 129 -1.55 -9.66 -12.40
C MET A 129 -1.67 -10.73 -11.31
N SER A 130 -1.22 -10.42 -10.09
CA SER A 130 -1.64 -11.18 -8.92
C SER A 130 -3.15 -11.09 -8.70
N GLY A 131 -3.72 -12.03 -7.96
CA GLY A 131 -5.11 -12.00 -7.53
C GLY A 131 -5.41 -10.75 -6.70
N LEU A 132 -4.45 -10.28 -5.90
CA LEU A 132 -4.54 -9.05 -5.11
C LEU A 132 -4.66 -7.81 -6.02
N ARG A 133 -3.79 -7.67 -7.03
CA ARG A 133 -3.88 -6.56 -7.99
C ARG A 133 -5.14 -6.63 -8.83
N LEU A 134 -5.48 -7.81 -9.32
CA LEU A 134 -6.67 -8.00 -10.14
C LEU A 134 -7.94 -7.60 -9.36
N ALA A 135 -8.07 -8.05 -8.11
CA ALA A 135 -9.18 -7.66 -7.25
C ALA A 135 -9.20 -6.14 -6.99
N ALA A 136 -8.05 -5.52 -6.74
CA ALA A 136 -7.96 -4.08 -6.51
C ALA A 136 -8.31 -3.25 -7.75
N THR A 137 -7.77 -3.60 -8.91
CA THR A 137 -8.08 -2.92 -10.16
C THR A 137 -9.55 -3.09 -10.52
N GLN A 138 -10.13 -4.29 -10.38
CA GLN A 138 -11.56 -4.52 -10.60
C GLN A 138 -12.44 -3.70 -9.64
N ARG A 139 -12.05 -3.54 -8.37
CA ARG A 139 -12.78 -2.67 -7.43
C ARG A 139 -12.79 -1.22 -7.89
N GLU A 140 -11.66 -0.68 -8.33
CA GLU A 140 -11.59 0.72 -8.79
C GLU A 140 -12.28 0.94 -10.13
N LEU A 141 -12.29 -0.05 -11.03
CA LEU A 141 -13.13 -0.02 -12.24
C LEU A 141 -14.61 0.02 -11.89
N ARG A 142 -15.06 -0.76 -10.89
CA ARG A 142 -16.44 -0.72 -10.38
C ARG A 142 -16.78 0.59 -9.68
N ARG A 143 -15.82 1.23 -8.99
CA ARG A 143 -16.01 2.52 -8.29
C ARG A 143 -16.27 3.69 -9.25
N ASN A 144 -16.06 3.52 -10.56
CA ASN A 144 -16.32 4.58 -11.54
C ASN A 144 -17.82 5.00 -11.51
N PRO A 145 -18.16 6.30 -11.34
CA PRO A 145 -19.52 6.71 -10.99
C PRO A 145 -20.61 6.29 -11.98
N ASN A 146 -20.35 6.44 -13.28
CA ASN A 146 -21.37 6.17 -14.31
C ASN A 146 -21.74 4.68 -14.41
N PRO A 147 -20.77 3.74 -14.52
CA PRO A 147 -21.11 2.32 -14.48
C PRO A 147 -21.64 1.87 -13.10
N LEU A 148 -21.15 2.44 -11.98
CA LEU A 148 -21.66 2.12 -10.64
C LEU A 148 -23.13 2.48 -10.50
N LEU A 149 -23.51 3.72 -10.86
CA LEU A 149 -24.91 4.17 -10.76
C LEU A 149 -25.85 3.34 -11.64
N ARG A 150 -25.39 2.93 -12.83
CA ARG A 150 -26.14 1.98 -13.65
C ARG A 150 -26.35 0.65 -12.93
N GLU A 151 -25.30 0.09 -12.34
CA GLU A 151 -25.37 -1.18 -11.60
C GLU A 151 -26.32 -1.09 -10.40
N MET A 152 -26.24 0.00 -9.64
CA MET A 152 -27.14 0.30 -8.52
C MET A 152 -28.60 0.40 -8.97
N PHE A 153 -28.85 1.09 -10.07
CA PHE A 153 -30.20 1.26 -10.63
C PHE A 153 -30.81 -0.06 -11.12
N GLN A 154 -29.98 -0.93 -11.71
CA GLN A 154 -30.40 -2.23 -12.22
C GLN A 154 -30.55 -3.29 -11.12
N ASN A 155 -29.95 -3.07 -9.94
CA ASN A 155 -29.95 -4.01 -8.81
C ASN A 155 -30.37 -3.30 -7.52
N PRO A 156 -31.61 -2.79 -7.43
CA PRO A 156 -32.07 -2.02 -6.27
C PRO A 156 -32.12 -2.86 -4.98
N ASP A 157 -32.20 -4.18 -5.08
CA ASP A 157 -32.12 -5.14 -3.97
C ASP A 157 -30.76 -5.14 -3.26
N ARG A 158 -29.71 -4.63 -3.92
CA ARG A 158 -28.35 -4.53 -3.37
C ARG A 158 -28.03 -3.14 -2.83
N VAL A 159 -28.98 -2.21 -2.90
CA VAL A 159 -28.88 -0.86 -2.34
C VAL A 159 -29.56 -0.87 -0.97
N SER A 160 -28.89 -0.32 0.04
CA SER A 160 -29.45 -0.19 1.39
C SER A 160 -29.31 1.23 1.90
N ALA A 161 -30.25 1.65 2.74
CA ALA A 161 -30.20 2.96 3.39
C ALA A 161 -28.92 3.08 4.23
N ALA A 162 -28.31 4.26 4.18
CA ALA A 162 -27.24 4.65 5.09
C ALA A 162 -27.64 5.95 5.81
N GLU A 163 -27.08 6.18 6.98
CA GLU A 163 -27.21 7.48 7.63
C GLU A 163 -26.55 8.58 6.79
N ASP A 164 -27.04 9.81 6.93
CA ASP A 164 -26.40 10.96 6.32
C ASP A 164 -24.96 11.09 6.87
N VAL A 165 -23.99 11.23 5.97
CA VAL A 165 -22.57 11.31 6.34
C VAL A 165 -22.12 12.75 6.30
N THR A 166 -21.60 13.26 7.42
CA THR A 166 -21.03 14.61 7.49
C THR A 166 -19.54 14.59 7.16
N VAL A 167 -19.14 15.36 6.15
CA VAL A 167 -17.74 15.54 5.75
C VAL A 167 -17.48 17.04 5.60
N GLY A 168 -16.46 17.56 6.30
CA GLY A 168 -16.11 18.99 6.23
C GLY A 168 -17.26 19.93 6.64
N GLY A 169 -18.11 19.52 7.59
CA GLY A 169 -19.28 20.29 8.04
C GLY A 169 -20.50 20.21 7.12
N VAL A 170 -20.40 19.52 5.97
CA VAL A 170 -21.53 19.30 5.05
C VAL A 170 -22.07 17.89 5.24
N ALA A 171 -23.35 17.78 5.57
CA ALA A 171 -24.04 16.48 5.62
C ALA A 171 -24.42 16.05 4.20
N TYR A 172 -24.23 14.78 3.85
CA TYR A 172 -24.63 14.20 2.57
C TYR A 172 -25.59 13.03 2.79
N PRO A 173 -26.77 13.00 2.12
CA PRO A 173 -27.56 11.77 2.06
C PRO A 173 -26.74 10.66 1.41
N ALA A 174 -26.84 9.45 1.94
CA ALA A 174 -26.02 8.34 1.51
C ALA A 174 -26.82 7.04 1.37
N VAL A 175 -26.28 6.13 0.57
CA VAL A 175 -26.69 4.73 0.50
C VAL A 175 -25.46 3.83 0.53
N THR A 176 -25.61 2.60 1.01
CA THR A 176 -24.61 1.55 0.79
C THR A 176 -25.01 0.70 -0.41
N TYR A 177 -24.03 0.26 -1.20
CA TYR A 177 -24.22 -0.66 -2.31
C TYR A 177 -23.30 -1.86 -2.17
N ARG A 178 -23.87 -3.06 -2.21
CA ARG A 178 -23.11 -4.33 -2.17
C ARG A 178 -22.77 -4.79 -3.59
N ALA A 179 -21.51 -4.62 -3.99
CA ALA A 179 -20.97 -5.03 -5.27
C ALA A 179 -20.08 -6.29 -5.10
N GLY A 180 -20.71 -7.47 -5.10
CA GLY A 180 -20.01 -8.70 -4.76
C GLY A 180 -19.67 -8.78 -3.28
N ASP A 181 -18.37 -8.89 -2.96
CA ASP A 181 -17.81 -8.83 -1.60
C ASP A 181 -17.48 -7.40 -1.14
N GLN A 182 -17.55 -6.42 -2.05
CA GLN A 182 -17.29 -5.02 -1.75
C GLN A 182 -18.57 -4.30 -1.31
N THR A 183 -18.40 -3.35 -0.39
CA THR A 183 -19.46 -2.40 -0.03
C THR A 183 -18.96 -0.98 -0.29
N PHE A 184 -19.68 -0.27 -1.16
CA PHE A 184 -19.46 1.16 -1.40
C PHE A 184 -20.49 1.97 -0.61
N THR A 185 -20.06 3.04 0.06
CA THR A 185 -20.98 4.06 0.58
C THR A 185 -20.97 5.24 -0.40
N VAL A 186 -22.10 5.49 -1.06
CA VAL A 186 -22.23 6.56 -2.05
C VAL A 186 -22.94 7.74 -1.40
N LEU A 187 -22.27 8.89 -1.35
CA LEU A 187 -22.77 10.14 -0.78
C LEU A 187 -23.19 11.04 -1.94
N PHE A 188 -24.40 11.59 -1.86
CA PHE A 188 -24.98 12.43 -2.92
C PHE A 188 -25.02 13.89 -2.49
N ASP A 189 -24.67 14.78 -3.40
CA ASP A 189 -24.91 16.20 -3.22
C ASP A 189 -26.43 16.50 -3.24
N ARG A 190 -26.93 17.21 -2.22
CA ARG A 190 -28.38 17.42 -2.05
C ARG A 190 -29.00 18.27 -3.16
N GLN A 191 -28.23 19.20 -3.73
CA GLN A 191 -28.75 20.17 -4.70
C GLN A 191 -28.79 19.56 -6.10
N THR A 192 -27.70 18.94 -6.53
CA THR A 192 -27.55 18.38 -7.87
C THR A 192 -28.05 16.94 -7.97
N GLY A 193 -28.07 16.20 -6.85
CA GLY A 193 -28.33 14.76 -6.83
C GLY A 193 -27.17 13.91 -7.35
N LEU A 194 -26.06 14.52 -7.79
CA LEU A 194 -24.88 13.82 -8.28
C LEU A 194 -24.08 13.22 -7.11
N PRO A 195 -23.38 12.08 -7.30
CA PRO A 195 -22.44 11.59 -6.30
C PRO A 195 -21.36 12.63 -6.00
N ALA A 196 -21.19 12.98 -4.73
CA ALA A 196 -20.10 13.81 -4.25
C ALA A 196 -18.90 12.95 -3.82
N ARG A 197 -19.16 11.74 -3.32
CA ARG A 197 -18.13 10.83 -2.80
C ARG A 197 -18.56 9.37 -2.92
N ILE A 198 -17.62 8.49 -3.26
CA ILE A 198 -17.79 7.04 -3.24
C ILE A 198 -16.72 6.45 -2.31
N ARG A 199 -17.16 6.01 -1.14
CA ARG A 199 -16.33 5.56 -0.02
C ARG A 199 -16.21 4.05 0.04
N THR A 200 -15.02 3.55 0.38
CA THR A 200 -14.82 2.22 0.96
C THR A 200 -14.20 2.33 2.36
N LEU A 201 -14.37 1.28 3.16
CA LEU A 201 -13.65 1.12 4.42
C LEU A 201 -12.60 0.04 4.22
N ASP A 202 -11.33 0.43 4.35
CA ASP A 202 -10.18 -0.42 4.08
C ASP A 202 -9.36 -0.61 5.36
N TYR A 203 -8.43 -1.55 5.34
CA TYR A 203 -7.35 -1.65 6.32
C TYR A 203 -6.06 -1.04 5.73
N ASP A 204 -5.40 -0.20 6.50
CA ASP A 204 -4.07 0.34 6.24
C ASP A 204 -3.09 -0.22 7.28
N ASN A 205 -1.94 -0.70 6.80
CA ASN A 205 -0.95 -1.34 7.65
C ASN A 205 -0.34 -0.38 8.69
N VAL A 206 -0.39 0.94 8.46
CA VAL A 206 -0.01 1.95 9.43
C VAL A 206 -1.26 2.44 10.18
N TRP A 207 -2.27 2.96 9.51
CA TRP A 207 -3.38 3.67 10.15
C TRP A 207 -4.56 2.80 10.62
N GLY A 208 -4.51 1.47 10.43
CA GLY A 208 -5.58 0.58 10.84
C GLY A 208 -6.83 0.76 9.97
N ASP A 209 -7.99 0.93 10.57
CA ASP A 209 -9.24 1.15 9.85
C ASP A 209 -9.23 2.55 9.20
N VAL A 210 -9.39 2.60 7.88
CA VAL A 210 -9.36 3.84 7.12
C VAL A 210 -10.56 3.99 6.20
N THR A 211 -11.01 5.23 5.98
CA THR A 211 -11.85 5.57 4.85
C THR A 211 -10.97 5.77 3.62
N TYR A 212 -11.31 5.12 2.51
CA TYR A 212 -10.71 5.37 1.20
C TYR A 212 -11.78 5.92 0.26
N ASP A 213 -11.70 7.21 -0.02
CA ASP A 213 -12.77 7.97 -0.65
C ASP A 213 -12.38 8.40 -2.06
N LEU A 214 -13.27 8.19 -3.04
CA LEU A 214 -13.23 8.87 -4.33
C LEU A 214 -14.15 10.09 -4.27
N VAL A 215 -13.57 11.28 -4.21
CA VAL A 215 -14.27 12.58 -4.22
C VAL A 215 -14.47 13.03 -5.67
N LEU A 216 -15.66 13.52 -5.99
CA LEU A 216 -16.10 13.79 -7.35
C LEU A 216 -16.55 15.25 -7.47
N SER A 217 -16.00 15.97 -8.42
CA SER A 217 -16.37 17.35 -8.72
C SER A 217 -16.25 17.66 -10.23
N ASP A 218 -16.58 18.90 -10.59
CA ASP A 218 -16.48 19.41 -11.96
C ASP A 218 -17.18 18.52 -12.98
N TRP A 219 -18.46 18.25 -12.71
CA TRP A 219 -19.33 17.46 -13.57
C TRP A 219 -19.59 18.18 -14.89
N GLN A 220 -19.08 17.64 -16.00
CA GLN A 220 -19.22 18.23 -17.33
C GLN A 220 -19.89 17.25 -18.29
N MET A 221 -20.58 17.78 -19.29
CA MET A 221 -21.12 16.97 -20.38
C MET A 221 -19.98 16.51 -21.29
N MET A 222 -19.77 15.19 -21.38
CA MET A 222 -18.84 14.56 -22.29
C MET A 222 -19.55 13.42 -23.01
N ASP A 223 -19.61 13.51 -24.33
CA ASP A 223 -20.25 12.54 -25.22
C ASP A 223 -21.66 12.11 -24.75
N GLY A 224 -22.50 13.12 -24.49
CA GLY A 224 -23.90 12.95 -24.13
C GLY A 224 -24.19 12.59 -22.67
N ARG A 225 -23.19 12.57 -21.77
CA ARG A 225 -23.40 12.26 -20.33
C ARG A 225 -22.61 13.19 -19.42
N ARG A 226 -23.08 13.38 -18.18
CA ARG A 226 -22.25 14.07 -17.19
C ARG A 226 -21.16 13.13 -16.68
N VAL A 227 -19.94 13.65 -16.60
CA VAL A 227 -18.75 12.97 -16.11
C VAL A 227 -18.09 13.87 -15.08
N ALA A 228 -17.79 13.34 -13.89
CA ALA A 228 -16.95 14.02 -12.91
C ALA A 228 -15.53 14.11 -13.48
N THR A 229 -15.16 15.30 -13.97
CA THR A 229 -13.88 15.50 -14.64
C THR A 229 -12.74 15.67 -13.65
N SER A 230 -13.01 16.21 -12.47
CA SER A 230 -12.04 16.31 -11.39
C SER A 230 -12.38 15.26 -10.34
N ARG A 231 -11.39 14.41 -10.02
CA ARG A 231 -11.55 13.36 -9.02
C ARG A 231 -10.36 13.37 -8.08
N LYS A 232 -10.60 13.05 -6.82
CA LYS A 232 -9.55 12.99 -5.80
C LYS A 232 -9.74 11.75 -4.95
N TYR A 233 -8.68 10.97 -4.78
CA TYR A 233 -8.67 9.91 -3.78
C TYR A 233 -8.17 10.47 -2.45
N GLU A 234 -8.91 10.19 -1.37
CA GLU A 234 -8.55 10.58 -0.01
C GLU A 234 -8.41 9.34 0.89
N LEU A 235 -7.31 9.26 1.63
CA LEU A 235 -7.06 8.30 2.70
C LEU A 235 -7.27 9.02 4.05
N ASN A 236 -8.35 8.69 4.77
CA ASN A 236 -8.77 9.44 5.97
C ASN A 236 -8.83 10.96 5.75
N GLY A 237 -9.35 11.39 4.59
CA GLY A 237 -9.44 12.80 4.20
C GLY A 237 -8.13 13.40 3.65
N ARG A 238 -6.99 12.69 3.71
CA ARG A 238 -5.73 13.17 3.12
C ARG A 238 -5.69 12.86 1.62
N PRO A 239 -5.46 13.83 0.73
CA PRO A 239 -5.39 13.58 -0.70
C PRO A 239 -4.19 12.71 -1.05
N VAL A 240 -4.44 11.54 -1.64
CA VAL A 240 -3.38 10.63 -2.10
C VAL A 240 -3.32 10.53 -3.62
N ALA A 241 -4.37 10.89 -4.34
CA ALA A 241 -4.30 11.03 -5.79
C ALA A 241 -5.30 12.07 -6.29
N GLU A 242 -4.95 12.74 -7.38
CA GLU A 242 -5.80 13.65 -8.12
C GLU A 242 -5.86 13.21 -9.58
N ILE A 243 -7.05 13.12 -10.14
CA ILE A 243 -7.31 12.65 -11.49
C ILE A 243 -8.07 13.73 -12.23
N LYS A 244 -7.58 14.10 -13.42
CA LYS A 244 -8.31 14.94 -14.36
C LYS A 244 -8.69 14.12 -15.58
N ILE A 245 -9.99 13.95 -15.81
CA ILE A 245 -10.52 13.39 -17.05
C ILE A 245 -10.54 14.48 -18.11
N THR A 246 -9.94 14.20 -19.26
CA THR A 246 -9.74 15.17 -20.34
C THR A 246 -10.56 14.85 -21.58
N ASP A 247 -10.87 13.58 -21.83
CA ASP A 247 -11.69 13.15 -22.95
C ASP A 247 -12.48 11.89 -22.60
N VAL A 248 -13.71 11.81 -23.11
CA VAL A 248 -14.55 10.62 -23.06
C VAL A 248 -15.19 10.41 -24.41
N LYS A 249 -15.09 9.18 -24.92
CA LYS A 249 -15.76 8.72 -26.14
C LYS A 249 -16.51 7.43 -25.84
N ILE A 250 -17.69 7.29 -26.40
CA ILE A 250 -18.63 6.21 -26.13
C ILE A 250 -19.01 5.56 -27.45
N ASN A 251 -19.16 4.24 -27.44
CA ASN A 251 -19.60 3.47 -28.61
C ASN A 251 -18.67 3.62 -29.83
N VAL A 252 -17.42 4.03 -29.60
CA VAL A 252 -16.34 3.94 -30.58
C VAL A 252 -15.87 2.48 -30.63
N PRO A 253 -15.84 1.84 -31.81
CA PRO A 253 -15.34 0.48 -31.95
C PRO A 253 -13.88 0.35 -31.47
N VAL A 254 -13.59 -0.74 -30.78
CA VAL A 254 -12.24 -1.13 -30.36
C VAL A 254 -11.95 -2.52 -30.91
N SER A 255 -10.71 -2.74 -31.38
CA SER A 255 -10.31 -4.05 -31.88
C SER A 255 -10.22 -5.06 -30.72
N ALA A 256 -10.69 -6.29 -30.95
CA ALA A 256 -10.68 -7.33 -29.92
C ALA A 256 -9.24 -7.68 -29.48
N GLU A 257 -8.27 -7.56 -30.38
CA GLU A 257 -6.85 -7.83 -30.10
C GLU A 257 -6.31 -6.91 -29.01
N ARG A 258 -6.73 -5.63 -28.96
CA ARG A 258 -6.29 -4.69 -27.91
C ARG A 258 -6.72 -5.12 -26.51
N LEU A 259 -7.83 -5.86 -26.41
CA LEU A 259 -8.45 -6.28 -25.17
C LEU A 259 -8.15 -7.74 -24.79
N THR A 260 -7.38 -8.45 -25.63
CA THR A 260 -7.13 -9.88 -25.45
C THR A 260 -5.90 -10.12 -24.59
N ILE A 261 -6.05 -10.95 -23.55
CA ILE A 261 -4.93 -11.47 -22.77
C ILE A 261 -4.27 -12.62 -23.55
N PRO A 262 -2.93 -12.62 -23.74
CA PRO A 262 -2.24 -13.73 -24.40
C PRO A 262 -2.54 -15.08 -23.74
N ALA A 263 -2.88 -16.10 -24.54
CA ALA A 263 -3.32 -17.41 -24.05
C ALA A 263 -2.32 -18.08 -23.08
N ALA A 264 -1.02 -17.97 -23.39
CA ALA A 264 0.05 -18.52 -22.55
C ALA A 264 0.06 -17.93 -21.13
N LEU A 265 -0.25 -16.63 -21.00
CA LEU A 265 -0.29 -15.95 -19.70
C LEU A 265 -1.63 -16.16 -19.00
N LYS A 266 -2.73 -16.25 -19.76
CA LYS A 266 -4.06 -16.51 -19.22
C LYS A 266 -4.15 -17.88 -18.52
N ALA A 267 -3.48 -18.90 -19.05
CA ALA A 267 -3.56 -20.27 -18.54
C ALA A 267 -3.08 -20.43 -17.08
N SER A 268 -2.13 -19.59 -16.65
CA SER A 268 -1.56 -19.60 -15.29
C SER A 268 -1.88 -18.34 -14.49
N ALA A 269 -2.76 -17.49 -15.01
CA ALA A 269 -3.12 -16.23 -14.36
C ALA A 269 -3.90 -16.51 -13.06
N PRO A 270 -3.51 -15.90 -11.93
CA PRO A 270 -4.30 -15.92 -10.72
C PRO A 270 -5.71 -15.38 -10.95
N LYS A 271 -6.68 -15.97 -10.26
CA LYS A 271 -8.04 -15.44 -10.15
C LYS A 271 -8.07 -14.24 -9.22
N PRO A 272 -9.06 -13.35 -9.33
CA PRO A 272 -9.20 -12.25 -8.37
C PRO A 272 -9.24 -12.80 -6.95
N ALA A 273 -8.42 -12.25 -6.07
CA ALA A 273 -8.40 -12.65 -4.67
C ALA A 273 -9.78 -12.36 -4.03
N THR A 274 -10.24 -13.29 -3.20
CA THR A 274 -11.45 -13.14 -2.39
C THR A 274 -11.04 -13.08 -0.93
N GLY A 275 -11.69 -12.21 -0.14
CA GLY A 275 -11.36 -12.03 1.28
C GLY A 275 -10.56 -10.77 1.59
N ALA A 276 -9.53 -10.88 2.44
CA ALA A 276 -8.79 -9.75 3.00
C ALA A 276 -7.77 -9.13 2.02
N VAL A 277 -8.26 -8.53 0.94
CA VAL A 277 -7.40 -7.83 -0.02
C VAL A 277 -6.97 -6.47 0.56
N PRO A 278 -5.66 -6.14 0.62
CA PRO A 278 -5.18 -4.85 1.11
C PRO A 278 -5.27 -3.79 0.00
N TYR A 279 -6.50 -3.47 -0.40
CA TYR A 279 -6.79 -2.73 -1.62
C TYR A 279 -6.02 -1.42 -1.79
N GLN A 280 -6.17 -0.49 -0.84
CA GLN A 280 -5.51 0.82 -0.94
C GLN A 280 -3.98 0.71 -0.91
N TRP A 281 -3.43 -0.29 -0.21
CA TRP A 281 -1.99 -0.58 -0.19
C TRP A 281 -1.52 -1.02 -1.57
N VAL A 282 -2.22 -1.98 -2.19
CA VAL A 282 -1.94 -2.44 -3.57
C VAL A 282 -2.00 -1.28 -4.56
N ILE A 283 -3.02 -0.42 -4.43
CA ILE A 283 -3.17 0.77 -5.29
C ILE A 283 -1.97 1.71 -5.10
N ARG A 284 -1.64 2.11 -3.87
CA ARG A 284 -0.56 3.06 -3.59
C ARG A 284 0.83 2.52 -3.95
N ARG A 285 1.10 1.24 -3.70
CA ARG A 285 2.40 0.61 -4.03
C ARG A 285 2.66 0.53 -5.53
N GLN A 286 1.63 0.32 -6.36
CA GLN A 286 1.76 0.34 -7.84
C GLN A 286 2.20 1.71 -8.37
N PHE A 287 2.00 2.73 -7.56
CA PHE A 287 1.90 4.12 -7.98
C PHE A 287 3.14 4.87 -7.45
N ILE A 288 3.78 4.35 -6.39
CA ILE A 288 5.22 4.58 -6.13
C ILE A 288 6.15 3.65 -6.93
N GLY A 289 5.62 2.65 -7.64
CA GLY A 289 6.39 1.81 -8.56
C GLY A 289 7.23 0.72 -7.89
N THR A 290 6.86 0.31 -6.67
CA THR A 290 7.57 -0.72 -5.88
C THR A 290 6.65 -1.87 -5.47
N TYR A 291 5.47 -1.98 -6.08
CA TYR A 291 4.61 -3.15 -5.96
C TYR A 291 5.18 -4.31 -6.77
N LEU A 292 5.52 -5.39 -6.09
CA LEU A 292 6.12 -6.59 -6.70
C LEU A 292 5.11 -7.36 -7.58
N ASP A 293 3.81 -7.17 -7.36
CA ASP A 293 2.72 -7.90 -8.02
C ASP A 293 2.82 -9.42 -7.88
N SER A 294 2.57 -9.90 -6.65
CA SER A 294 2.56 -11.32 -6.30
C SER A 294 1.38 -11.66 -5.38
N GLU A 295 1.08 -12.95 -5.25
CA GLU A 295 0.00 -13.44 -4.37
C GLU A 295 0.30 -13.16 -2.88
N ASN A 296 1.57 -12.96 -2.52
CA ASN A 296 1.98 -12.52 -1.20
C ASN A 296 2.49 -11.07 -1.27
N PRO A 297 2.00 -10.14 -0.43
CA PRO A 297 2.48 -8.76 -0.40
C PRO A 297 3.97 -8.62 -0.06
N SER A 298 4.55 -9.61 0.62
CA SER A 298 5.89 -9.55 1.19
C SER A 298 6.98 -10.05 0.23
N TYR A 299 6.69 -10.98 -0.67
CA TYR A 299 7.66 -11.59 -1.59
C TYR A 299 7.02 -12.13 -2.87
N ASP A 300 7.86 -12.38 -3.88
CA ASP A 300 7.40 -13.02 -5.11
C ASP A 300 7.36 -14.54 -4.93
N ALA A 301 6.15 -15.10 -4.83
CA ALA A 301 5.93 -16.53 -4.68
C ALA A 301 6.47 -17.37 -5.88
N ARG A 302 6.83 -16.73 -7.01
CA ARG A 302 7.49 -17.40 -8.14
C ARG A 302 9.02 -17.41 -8.01
N ALA A 303 9.58 -16.51 -7.20
CA ALA A 303 11.02 -16.33 -7.04
C ALA A 303 11.57 -17.03 -5.79
N THR A 304 10.77 -17.16 -4.73
CA THR A 304 11.18 -17.74 -3.45
C THR A 304 10.06 -18.60 -2.85
N SER A 305 10.43 -19.59 -2.04
CA SER A 305 9.48 -20.41 -1.27
C SER A 305 8.89 -19.67 -0.06
N GLY A 306 9.47 -18.53 0.32
CA GLY A 306 8.95 -17.65 1.36
C GLY A 306 10.05 -17.02 2.20
N LEU A 307 9.66 -16.62 3.41
CA LEU A 307 10.56 -16.09 4.43
C LEU A 307 11.39 -17.22 5.04
N ARG A 308 12.60 -16.89 5.50
CA ARG A 308 13.51 -17.82 6.21
C ARG A 308 14.44 -17.06 7.16
N LEU A 309 14.96 -17.77 8.16
CA LEU A 309 16.04 -17.27 9.01
C LEU A 309 17.40 -17.61 8.39
N VAL A 310 18.32 -16.65 8.41
CA VAL A 310 19.73 -16.84 8.10
C VAL A 310 20.54 -16.37 9.29
N GLU A 311 21.33 -17.26 9.89
CA GLU A 311 22.23 -16.87 10.99
C GLU A 311 23.36 -16.00 10.45
N VAL A 312 23.52 -14.81 11.02
CA VAL A 312 24.53 -13.80 10.61
C VAL A 312 25.53 -13.48 11.73
N GLY A 313 25.43 -14.22 12.84
CA GLY A 313 26.30 -14.21 14.01
C GLY A 313 25.68 -15.07 15.11
N PRO A 314 26.43 -15.51 16.13
CA PRO A 314 25.89 -16.36 17.19
C PRO A 314 24.66 -15.73 17.87
N GLY A 315 23.51 -16.39 17.75
CA GLY A 315 22.24 -15.89 18.28
C GLY A 315 21.67 -14.67 17.55
N ILE A 316 22.08 -14.42 16.29
CA ILE A 316 21.57 -13.32 15.47
C ILE A 316 21.02 -13.88 14.16
N GLN A 317 19.72 -13.68 13.94
CA GLN A 317 19.01 -14.22 12.78
C GLN A 317 18.50 -13.08 11.90
N HIS A 318 18.88 -13.11 10.63
CA HIS A 318 18.34 -12.23 9.61
C HIS A 318 17.12 -12.89 8.97
N VAL A 319 15.96 -12.25 9.07
CA VAL A 319 14.73 -12.67 8.41
C VAL A 319 14.76 -12.18 6.98
N VAL A 320 14.95 -13.10 6.03
CA VAL A 320 15.12 -12.80 4.60
C VAL A 320 14.15 -13.59 3.73
N GLY A 321 14.19 -13.33 2.43
CA GLY A 321 13.27 -13.92 1.45
C GLY A 321 12.09 -13.02 1.12
N GLY A 322 11.88 -11.97 1.92
CA GLY A 322 10.98 -10.85 1.64
C GLY A 322 11.60 -9.81 0.71
N THR A 323 10.77 -8.84 0.32
CA THR A 323 11.20 -7.54 -0.22
C THR A 323 11.88 -6.68 0.84
N HIS A 324 11.44 -6.83 2.09
CA HIS A 324 11.93 -6.11 3.27
C HIS A 324 12.22 -7.14 4.38
N ASN A 325 13.32 -6.93 5.09
CA ASN A 325 13.89 -7.86 6.05
C ASN A 325 13.78 -7.33 7.49
N ALA A 326 13.93 -8.23 8.45
CA ALA A 326 14.02 -7.89 9.88
C ALA A 326 15.25 -8.59 10.49
N LEU A 327 15.78 -8.06 11.60
CA LEU A 327 16.88 -8.71 12.34
C LEU A 327 16.41 -9.11 13.73
N ILE A 328 16.64 -10.36 14.13
CA ILE A 328 16.38 -10.86 15.48
C ILE A 328 17.72 -11.02 16.19
N VAL A 329 17.85 -10.43 17.38
CA VAL A 329 19.02 -10.58 18.25
C VAL A 329 18.58 -11.28 19.54
N GLU A 330 19.17 -12.44 19.79
CA GLU A 330 18.99 -13.19 21.02
C GLU A 330 19.74 -12.53 22.17
N MET A 331 19.01 -12.34 23.27
CA MET A 331 19.52 -12.00 24.59
C MET A 331 19.29 -13.20 25.54
N SER A 332 19.75 -13.09 26.78
CA SER A 332 19.71 -14.17 27.78
C SER A 332 18.28 -14.61 28.09
N ASP A 333 17.38 -13.66 28.31
CA ASP A 333 15.99 -13.86 28.74
C ASP A 333 14.95 -13.33 27.74
N HIS A 334 15.36 -12.61 26.69
CA HIS A 334 14.45 -11.99 25.72
C HIS A 334 15.07 -11.90 24.32
N LEU A 335 14.30 -11.38 23.37
CA LEU A 335 14.73 -11.05 22.01
C LEU A 335 14.57 -9.55 21.76
N ILE A 336 15.44 -9.01 20.90
CA ILE A 336 15.30 -7.70 20.27
C ILE A 336 15.06 -7.92 18.79
N VAL A 337 14.07 -7.25 18.22
CA VAL A 337 13.80 -7.29 16.78
C VAL A 337 13.98 -5.91 16.18
N PHE A 338 14.67 -5.83 15.04
CA PHE A 338 14.73 -4.62 14.20
C PHE A 338 13.76 -4.77 13.02
N ASP A 339 12.92 -3.75 12.88
CA ASP A 339 11.83 -3.58 11.92
C ASP A 339 10.71 -4.63 11.95
N ALA A 340 9.54 -4.19 11.45
CA ALA A 340 8.32 -4.97 11.34
C ALA A 340 7.75 -4.84 9.92
N PRO A 341 8.36 -5.49 8.93
CA PRO A 341 8.11 -5.13 7.54
C PRO A 341 6.73 -5.54 7.03
N VAL A 342 6.23 -4.75 6.07
CA VAL A 342 5.04 -4.99 5.22
C VAL A 342 3.71 -5.10 5.97
N SER A 343 3.52 -6.11 6.81
CA SER A 343 2.26 -6.37 7.51
C SER A 343 2.44 -7.22 8.78
N ASP A 344 1.37 -7.28 9.57
CA ASP A 344 1.30 -8.13 10.77
C ASP A 344 1.43 -9.62 10.42
N TRP A 345 1.04 -10.06 9.22
CA TRP A 345 1.32 -11.40 8.71
C TRP A 345 2.82 -11.75 8.76
N GLN A 346 3.69 -10.88 8.19
CA GLN A 346 5.13 -11.13 8.17
C GLN A 346 5.71 -11.08 9.60
N SER A 347 5.19 -10.20 10.44
CA SER A 347 5.62 -10.12 11.85
C SER A 347 5.20 -11.35 12.66
N ASN A 348 4.00 -11.90 12.43
CA ASN A 348 3.57 -13.17 13.02
C ASN A 348 4.42 -14.35 12.53
N TRP A 349 4.81 -14.37 11.26
CA TRP A 349 5.77 -15.35 10.75
C TRP A 349 7.10 -15.25 11.51
N THR A 350 7.64 -14.04 11.65
CA THR A 350 8.89 -13.78 12.39
C THR A 350 8.81 -14.20 13.84
N LEU A 351 7.75 -13.85 14.55
CA LEU A 351 7.52 -14.24 15.95
C LEU A 351 7.44 -15.76 16.12
N ASN A 352 6.81 -16.47 15.18
CA ASN A 352 6.72 -17.92 15.22
C ASN A 352 8.08 -18.59 14.94
N ALA A 353 8.82 -18.11 13.95
CA ALA A 353 10.17 -18.59 13.65
C ALA A 353 11.12 -18.34 14.82
N ALA A 354 11.03 -17.16 15.45
CA ALA A 354 11.79 -16.81 16.65
C ALA A 354 11.50 -17.76 17.81
N ARG A 355 10.23 -18.11 18.05
CA ARG A 355 9.84 -19.06 19.10
C ARG A 355 10.39 -20.46 18.86
N GLN A 356 10.42 -20.90 17.59
CA GLN A 356 11.02 -22.19 17.22
C GLN A 356 12.54 -22.19 17.43
N GLN A 357 13.20 -21.09 17.09
CA GLN A 357 14.66 -20.97 17.18
C GLN A 357 15.15 -20.75 18.62
N PHE A 358 14.45 -19.95 19.42
CA PHE A 358 14.92 -19.43 20.72
C PHE A 358 14.02 -19.80 21.90
N GLY A 359 13.02 -20.67 21.69
CA GLY A 359 12.08 -21.09 22.72
C GLY A 359 11.12 -19.98 23.16
N ALA A 360 10.79 -19.95 24.44
CA ALA A 360 9.74 -19.07 25.00
C ALA A 360 10.20 -17.62 25.28
N LYS A 361 11.39 -17.21 24.82
CA LYS A 361 11.91 -15.85 25.05
C LYS A 361 10.96 -14.81 24.41
N PRO A 362 10.43 -13.84 25.16
CA PRO A 362 9.58 -12.80 24.59
C PRO A 362 10.40 -11.81 23.75
N VAL A 363 9.76 -11.20 22.76
CA VAL A 363 10.32 -9.99 22.13
C VAL A 363 10.07 -8.82 23.07
N LYS A 364 11.13 -8.34 23.74
CA LYS A 364 11.03 -7.23 24.70
C LYS A 364 11.09 -5.87 24.01
N TYR A 365 11.86 -5.76 22.94
CA TYR A 365 12.04 -4.53 22.18
C TYR A 365 11.82 -4.77 20.69
N LEU A 366 10.98 -3.94 20.07
CA LEU A 366 10.93 -3.75 18.63
C LEU A 366 11.57 -2.41 18.31
N VAL A 367 12.71 -2.42 17.64
CA VAL A 367 13.37 -1.22 17.14
C VAL A 367 12.88 -0.96 15.72
N LEU A 368 12.13 0.12 15.51
CA LEU A 368 11.72 0.55 14.18
C LEU A 368 12.76 1.55 13.66
N THR A 369 13.42 1.21 12.57
CA THR A 369 14.55 1.99 12.05
C THR A 369 14.11 3.35 11.58
N HIS A 370 12.91 3.48 11.03
CA HIS A 370 12.25 4.74 10.67
C HIS A 370 10.75 4.53 10.45
N HIS A 371 10.00 5.60 10.13
CA HIS A 371 8.53 5.59 10.09
C HIS A 371 7.89 5.09 8.77
N HIS A 372 8.68 4.67 7.77
CA HIS A 372 8.09 4.28 6.48
C HIS A 372 7.27 2.99 6.60
N MET A 373 6.13 2.96 5.90
CA MET A 373 5.11 1.89 6.02
C MET A 373 5.62 0.49 5.73
N ASP A 374 6.64 0.35 4.90
CA ASP A 374 7.19 -0.92 4.46
C ASP A 374 8.16 -1.56 5.46
N HIS A 375 8.64 -0.79 6.44
CA HIS A 375 9.43 -1.27 7.58
C HIS A 375 8.64 -1.33 8.90
N THR A 376 7.42 -0.76 8.92
CA THR A 376 6.63 -0.58 10.15
C THR A 376 5.24 -1.23 10.08
N GLY A 377 4.82 -1.72 8.92
CA GLY A 377 3.45 -2.22 8.69
C GLY A 377 3.01 -3.40 9.56
N GLY A 378 3.93 -4.11 10.21
CA GLY A 378 3.65 -5.21 11.14
C GLY A 378 3.85 -4.88 12.62
N LEU A 379 3.93 -3.59 12.95
CA LEU A 379 4.10 -3.06 14.31
C LEU A 379 3.13 -3.67 15.34
N ARG A 380 1.85 -3.84 14.96
CA ARG A 380 0.79 -4.20 15.91
C ARG A 380 0.97 -5.62 16.45
N ALA A 381 1.54 -6.53 15.67
CA ALA A 381 1.84 -7.89 16.10
C ALA A 381 2.80 -7.89 17.31
N TYR A 382 3.86 -7.09 17.27
CA TYR A 382 4.81 -6.98 18.37
C TYR A 382 4.24 -6.22 19.57
N ALA A 383 3.53 -5.11 19.33
CA ALA A 383 2.86 -4.36 20.40
C ALA A 383 1.85 -5.24 21.16
N ALA A 384 1.09 -6.08 20.45
CA ALA A 384 0.17 -7.04 21.06
C ALA A 384 0.88 -8.12 21.90
N GLN A 385 2.15 -8.42 21.65
CA GLN A 385 2.96 -9.32 22.49
C GLN A 385 3.61 -8.60 23.68
N GLY A 386 3.37 -7.29 23.85
CA GLY A 386 3.90 -6.50 24.96
C GLY A 386 5.31 -5.93 24.72
N ALA A 387 5.79 -5.90 23.47
CA ALA A 387 7.08 -5.30 23.16
C ALA A 387 7.06 -3.79 23.43
N THR A 388 8.17 -3.26 23.95
CA THR A 388 8.45 -1.82 23.95
C THR A 388 8.91 -1.40 22.56
N ILE A 389 8.30 -0.35 22.03
CA ILE A 389 8.64 0.16 20.70
C ILE A 389 9.76 1.20 20.85
N VAL A 390 10.87 0.99 20.17
CA VAL A 390 12.05 1.88 20.19
C VAL A 390 12.15 2.56 18.84
N VAL A 391 12.15 3.89 18.82
CA VAL A 391 12.14 4.70 17.60
C VAL A 391 13.15 5.83 17.73
N GLY A 392 13.66 6.36 16.62
CA GLY A 392 14.45 7.59 16.70
C GLY A 392 13.62 8.81 17.13
N LYS A 393 14.28 9.76 17.77
CA LYS A 393 13.66 11.00 18.27
C LYS A 393 12.92 11.75 17.15
N GLY A 394 11.71 12.20 17.47
CA GLY A 394 10.80 12.89 16.56
C GLY A 394 9.67 12.00 16.05
N ASN A 395 9.79 10.67 16.19
CA ASN A 395 8.81 9.71 15.69
C ASN A 395 7.85 9.20 16.78
N GLY A 396 8.10 9.48 18.07
CA GLY A 396 7.30 8.93 19.17
C GLY A 396 5.80 9.28 19.08
N GLU A 397 5.48 10.55 18.85
CA GLU A 397 4.09 11.01 18.70
C GLU A 397 3.38 10.40 17.49
N HIS A 398 4.10 10.17 16.39
CA HIS A 398 3.52 9.50 15.22
C HIS A 398 3.08 8.07 15.58
N PHE A 399 3.96 7.29 16.21
CA PHE A 399 3.62 5.91 16.57
C PHE A 399 2.57 5.80 17.67
N ARG A 400 2.51 6.75 18.63
CA ARG A 400 1.39 6.84 19.59
C ARG A 400 0.05 6.98 18.87
N ARG A 401 -0.04 7.86 17.87
CA ARG A 401 -1.28 8.02 17.07
C ARG A 401 -1.61 6.77 16.28
N VAL A 402 -0.61 6.13 15.65
CA VAL A 402 -0.77 4.88 14.92
C VAL A 402 -1.34 3.77 15.81
N LEU A 403 -0.78 3.59 17.02
CA LEU A 403 -1.23 2.55 17.95
C LEU A 403 -2.59 2.86 18.59
N ALA A 404 -2.98 4.13 18.61
CA ALA A 404 -4.30 4.56 19.08
C ALA A 404 -5.42 4.43 18.03
N THR A 405 -5.10 4.20 16.74
CA THR A 405 -6.15 4.04 15.74
C THR A 405 -6.87 2.69 15.86
N PRO A 406 -8.20 2.65 15.63
CA PRO A 406 -8.92 1.38 15.53
C PRO A 406 -8.34 0.52 14.41
N ALA A 407 -8.21 -0.79 14.64
CA ALA A 407 -7.72 -1.75 13.66
C ALA A 407 -8.63 -2.99 13.61
N ARG A 408 -9.96 -2.78 13.59
CA ARG A 408 -10.95 -3.86 13.61
C ARG A 408 -11.01 -4.64 12.31
N ARG A 409 -10.47 -4.08 11.23
CA ARG A 409 -10.36 -4.69 9.89
C ARG A 409 -9.00 -5.33 9.63
N ASN A 410 -8.11 -5.36 10.63
CA ASN A 410 -6.84 -6.06 10.50
C ASN A 410 -7.10 -7.54 10.18
N PRO A 411 -6.60 -8.06 9.05
CA PRO A 411 -6.85 -9.45 8.69
C PRO A 411 -5.97 -10.45 9.45
N ASP A 412 -4.89 -9.98 10.06
CA ASP A 412 -3.86 -10.82 10.67
C ASP A 412 -3.97 -10.88 12.20
N LEU A 413 -4.68 -9.93 12.82
CA LEU A 413 -4.81 -9.80 14.26
C LEU A 413 -6.24 -9.45 14.69
N PRO A 414 -6.71 -10.01 15.82
CA PRO A 414 -7.95 -9.54 16.42
C PRO A 414 -7.81 -8.10 16.93
N ALA A 415 -8.94 -7.37 16.97
CA ALA A 415 -8.98 -6.01 17.50
C ALA A 415 -8.49 -5.97 18.95
N ARG A 416 -7.58 -5.05 19.25
CA ARG A 416 -6.99 -4.84 20.57
C ARG A 416 -6.69 -3.37 20.79
N ASP A 417 -6.88 -2.90 22.02
CA ASP A 417 -6.38 -1.58 22.41
C ASP A 417 -4.85 -1.64 22.61
N LEU A 418 -4.14 -0.87 21.79
CA LEU A 418 -2.68 -0.76 21.81
C LEU A 418 -2.23 0.66 22.19
N SER A 419 -3.15 1.56 22.56
CA SER A 419 -2.85 2.96 22.87
C SER A 419 -1.88 3.15 24.05
N GLY A 420 -1.84 2.19 24.98
CA GLY A 420 -0.93 2.16 26.12
C GLY A 420 0.44 1.52 25.85
N THR A 421 0.78 1.18 24.61
CA THR A 421 2.06 0.53 24.28
C THR A 421 3.25 1.45 24.63
N PRO A 422 4.24 0.98 25.40
CA PRO A 422 5.43 1.78 25.73
C PRO A 422 6.24 2.14 24.49
N ILE A 423 6.62 3.42 24.38
CA ILE A 423 7.48 3.95 23.31
C ILE A 423 8.69 4.65 23.92
N VAL A 424 9.89 4.31 23.45
CA VAL A 424 11.17 4.94 23.80
C VAL A 424 11.73 5.66 22.58
N GLU A 425 12.09 6.93 22.75
CA GLU A 425 12.73 7.74 21.70
C GLU A 425 14.25 7.81 21.89
N VAL A 426 14.99 7.42 20.86
CA VAL A 426 16.45 7.47 20.81
C VAL A 426 16.90 8.85 20.35
N ALA A 427 17.42 9.66 21.28
CA ALA A 427 17.85 11.04 21.01
C ALA A 427 19.20 11.14 20.28
N ASP A 428 20.13 10.23 20.59
CA ASP A 428 21.44 10.12 19.93
C ASP A 428 21.84 8.64 19.89
N LYS A 429 21.86 8.00 21.06
CA LYS A 429 22.15 6.57 21.23
C LYS A 429 21.29 5.96 22.34
N GLN A 430 20.91 4.70 22.17
CA GLN A 430 20.38 3.82 23.21
C GLN A 430 21.15 2.50 23.21
N VAL A 431 21.56 2.01 24.38
CA VAL A 431 22.09 0.65 24.53
C VAL A 431 21.04 -0.20 25.22
N LEU A 432 20.69 -1.32 24.60
CA LEU A 432 19.85 -2.36 25.16
C LEU A 432 20.77 -3.50 25.61
N THR A 433 20.71 -3.90 26.89
CA THR A 433 21.60 -4.92 27.43
C THR A 433 20.87 -5.84 28.42
N ASP A 434 21.34 -7.07 28.50
CA ASP A 434 20.99 -8.08 29.51
C ASP A 434 22.15 -8.39 30.48
N GLY A 435 23.23 -7.59 30.42
CA GLY A 435 24.48 -7.79 31.17
C GLY A 435 25.48 -8.76 30.54
N ARG A 436 25.12 -9.46 29.46
CA ARG A 436 26.01 -10.37 28.70
C ARG A 436 26.25 -9.90 27.27
N ARG A 437 25.22 -9.36 26.63
CA ARG A 437 25.24 -8.77 25.30
C ARG A 437 24.76 -7.33 25.37
N GLU A 438 25.32 -6.50 24.50
CA GLU A 438 24.85 -5.15 24.24
C GLU A 438 24.34 -5.06 22.80
N VAL A 439 23.27 -4.29 22.60
CA VAL A 439 22.75 -3.92 21.29
C VAL A 439 22.57 -2.41 21.28
N GLY A 440 23.33 -1.73 20.43
CA GLY A 440 23.25 -0.29 20.27
C GLY A 440 22.26 0.10 19.17
N VAL A 441 21.52 1.17 19.44
CA VAL A 441 20.62 1.85 18.50
C VAL A 441 21.09 3.30 18.38
N TYR A 442 21.41 3.74 17.18
CA TYR A 442 22.09 5.01 16.94
C TYR A 442 21.29 5.86 15.96
N LEU A 443 20.90 7.06 16.39
CA LEU A 443 20.28 8.06 15.53
C LEU A 443 21.34 8.65 14.59
N ILE A 444 21.08 8.64 13.29
CA ILE A 444 22.03 9.15 12.30
C ILE A 444 21.41 10.21 11.37
N GLU A 445 22.20 11.22 11.04
CA GLU A 445 21.83 12.22 10.03
C GLU A 445 21.84 11.57 8.65
N ASN A 446 20.78 11.80 7.87
CA ASN A 446 20.58 11.11 6.61
C ASN A 446 19.58 11.86 5.71
N PRO A 447 19.58 11.59 4.39
CA PRO A 447 18.66 12.22 3.46
C PRO A 447 17.30 11.52 3.31
N HIS A 448 17.08 10.37 3.96
CA HIS A 448 15.93 9.50 3.70
C HIS A 448 14.73 9.81 4.60
N SER A 449 14.95 9.91 5.91
CA SER A 449 13.91 10.19 6.91
C SER A 449 14.47 10.77 8.20
N THR A 450 13.70 11.65 8.83
CA THR A 450 13.99 12.18 10.16
C THR A 450 13.77 11.09 11.20
N GLY A 451 14.66 11.03 12.21
CA GLY A 451 14.55 10.01 13.25
C GLY A 451 15.02 8.62 12.81
N LEU A 452 15.77 8.49 11.71
CA LEU A 452 16.31 7.20 11.28
C LEU A 452 17.42 6.72 12.21
N VAL A 453 17.32 5.47 12.65
CA VAL A 453 18.32 4.79 13.46
C VAL A 453 18.96 3.60 12.73
N ILE A 454 20.22 3.31 13.05
CA ILE A 454 20.90 2.05 12.71
C ILE A 454 21.14 1.21 13.96
N GLY A 455 21.15 -0.11 13.79
CA GLY A 455 21.48 -1.07 14.85
C GLY A 455 22.94 -1.49 14.80
N TYR A 456 23.53 -1.85 15.95
CA TYR A 456 24.85 -2.46 16.03
C TYR A 456 24.95 -3.45 17.19
N VAL A 457 25.50 -4.64 16.91
CA VAL A 457 25.72 -5.72 17.87
C VAL A 457 27.24 -5.90 18.02
N PRO A 458 27.87 -5.35 19.10
CA PRO A 458 29.33 -5.20 19.18
C PRO A 458 30.12 -6.51 19.22
N ASP A 459 29.64 -7.53 19.95
CA ASP A 459 30.30 -8.84 20.04
C ASP A 459 30.37 -9.55 18.69
N ALA A 460 29.36 -9.37 17.84
CA ALA A 460 29.34 -9.86 16.47
C ALA A 460 29.96 -8.87 15.45
N ARG A 461 30.26 -7.63 15.86
CA ARG A 461 30.64 -6.50 14.99
C ARG A 461 29.72 -6.38 13.77
N LEU A 462 28.42 -6.55 13.99
CA LEU A 462 27.40 -6.56 12.95
C LEU A 462 26.49 -5.33 13.09
N GLY A 463 26.38 -4.55 12.01
CA GLY A 463 25.40 -3.47 11.90
C GLY A 463 24.09 -3.91 11.26
N PHE A 464 23.02 -3.14 11.46
CA PHE A 464 21.76 -3.23 10.73
C PHE A 464 21.38 -1.88 10.15
N VAL A 465 21.11 -1.84 8.83
CA VAL A 465 20.78 -0.64 8.07
C VAL A 465 19.67 -0.95 7.08
N THR A 466 18.79 0.01 6.80
CA THR A 466 17.67 -0.16 5.88
C THR A 466 17.83 0.65 4.61
N ASP A 467 17.11 1.74 4.45
CA ASP A 467 16.94 2.41 3.16
C ASP A 467 18.12 3.31 2.78
N LEU A 468 19.14 3.37 3.64
CA LEU A 468 20.40 4.05 3.33
C LEU A 468 21.39 3.17 2.57
N TRP A 469 21.31 1.85 2.78
CA TRP A 469 22.15 0.87 2.10
C TRP A 469 21.42 -0.47 2.05
N SER A 470 21.37 -1.11 0.88
CA SER A 470 20.83 -2.46 0.71
C SER A 470 21.95 -3.52 0.53
N PRO A 471 22.68 -3.90 1.60
CA PRO A 471 23.74 -4.90 1.58
C PRO A 471 23.42 -6.14 0.74
N GLY A 472 24.31 -6.49 -0.19
CA GLY A 472 24.21 -7.71 -1.00
C GLY A 472 23.06 -7.76 -2.01
N ARG A 473 22.25 -6.69 -2.14
CA ARG A 473 21.26 -6.55 -3.21
C ARG A 473 21.87 -5.88 -4.43
N ASP A 474 22.44 -4.70 -4.22
CA ASP A 474 22.98 -3.84 -5.27
C ASP A 474 24.51 -3.76 -5.14
N PRO A 475 25.26 -3.79 -6.25
CA PRO A 475 26.69 -3.54 -6.20
C PRO A 475 26.97 -2.12 -5.69
N LEU A 476 28.07 -1.96 -4.96
CA LEU A 476 28.49 -0.64 -4.52
C LEU A 476 28.82 0.26 -5.74
N PRO A 477 28.36 1.52 -5.75
CA PRO A 477 28.70 2.47 -6.80
C PRO A 477 30.19 2.86 -6.75
N PRO A 478 30.73 3.46 -7.82
CA PRO A 478 32.14 3.90 -7.84
C PRO A 478 32.46 5.01 -6.83
N LYS A 479 31.45 5.75 -6.35
CA LYS A 479 31.57 6.82 -5.35
C LYS A 479 30.40 6.78 -4.38
N LEU A 480 30.61 7.29 -3.16
CA LEU A 480 29.54 7.41 -2.17
C LEU A 480 28.38 8.26 -2.70
N THR A 481 27.19 7.68 -2.69
CA THR A 481 25.94 8.42 -2.81
C THR A 481 25.59 9.06 -1.46
N PRO A 482 24.71 10.09 -1.40
CA PRO A 482 24.35 10.72 -0.13
C PRO A 482 23.83 9.74 0.95
N PRO A 483 22.97 8.74 0.64
CA PRO A 483 22.56 7.74 1.64
C PRO A 483 23.73 6.87 2.15
N LEU A 484 24.63 6.44 1.26
CA LEU A 484 25.80 5.65 1.63
C LEU A 484 26.79 6.46 2.48
N ALA A 485 27.01 7.72 2.13
CA ALA A 485 27.83 8.64 2.93
C ALA A 485 27.26 8.84 4.34
N ALA A 486 25.93 8.91 4.48
CA ALA A 486 25.27 8.98 5.79
C ALA A 486 25.54 7.75 6.67
N VAL A 487 25.60 6.54 6.08
CA VAL A 487 25.99 5.33 6.84
C VAL A 487 27.42 5.43 7.35
N VAL A 488 28.37 5.80 6.48
CA VAL A 488 29.80 5.95 6.85
C VAL A 488 29.99 7.02 7.93
N ALA A 489 29.37 8.19 7.76
CA ALA A 489 29.42 9.27 8.73
C ALA A 489 28.75 8.87 10.06
N GLY A 490 27.61 8.17 10.00
CA GLY A 490 26.89 7.64 11.16
C GLY A 490 27.74 6.66 11.97
N VAL A 491 28.41 5.71 11.31
CA VAL A 491 29.33 4.77 11.95
C VAL A 491 30.46 5.48 12.68
N LYS A 492 31.07 6.49 12.03
CA LYS A 492 32.14 7.30 12.64
C LYS A 492 31.65 8.09 13.85
N LYS A 493 30.53 8.80 13.71
CA LYS A 493 29.92 9.59 14.79
C LYS A 493 29.57 8.70 15.99
N ALA A 494 29.04 7.51 15.73
CA ALA A 494 28.67 6.53 16.74
C ALA A 494 29.88 5.86 17.43
N GLY A 495 31.09 5.97 16.86
CA GLY A 495 32.29 5.32 17.37
C GLY A 495 32.23 3.78 17.31
N ILE A 496 31.47 3.21 16.37
CA ILE A 496 31.30 1.75 16.21
C ILE A 496 32.23 1.19 15.13
N THR A 497 32.53 -0.12 15.19
CA THR A 497 33.49 -0.76 14.28
C THR A 497 32.92 -2.01 13.59
N PRO A 498 31.84 -1.88 12.79
CA PRO A 498 31.23 -3.01 12.10
C PRO A 498 32.18 -3.63 11.07
N LEU A 499 32.15 -4.97 10.99
CA LEU A 499 32.75 -5.73 9.89
C LEU A 499 31.75 -5.91 8.74
N LYS A 500 30.48 -6.12 9.10
CA LYS A 500 29.39 -6.34 8.16
C LYS A 500 28.17 -5.52 8.55
N PHE A 501 27.31 -5.26 7.57
CA PHE A 501 25.93 -4.87 7.81
C PHE A 501 24.98 -5.92 7.24
N ALA A 502 23.93 -6.23 8.00
CA ALA A 502 22.70 -6.81 7.48
C ALA A 502 21.77 -5.69 7.00
N GLY A 503 21.06 -5.94 5.89
CA GLY A 503 20.19 -4.96 5.26
C GLY A 503 18.70 -5.21 5.53
N GLY A 504 17.93 -4.16 5.81
CA GLY A 504 16.46 -4.19 5.68
C GLY A 504 15.98 -4.51 4.26
N HIS A 505 16.89 -4.47 3.29
CA HIS A 505 16.74 -5.05 1.98
C HIS A 505 17.99 -5.86 1.62
N GLY A 506 17.81 -6.91 0.81
CA GLY A 506 18.93 -7.74 0.35
C GLY A 506 19.35 -8.78 1.39
N SER A 507 20.63 -8.79 1.72
CA SER A 507 21.28 -9.76 2.60
C SER A 507 22.31 -9.10 3.52
N THR A 508 23.58 -9.45 3.40
CA THR A 508 24.69 -8.88 4.18
C THR A 508 25.82 -8.46 3.25
N ALA A 509 26.61 -7.46 3.66
CA ALA A 509 27.79 -7.04 2.93
C ALA A 509 28.85 -6.48 3.89
N ASP A 510 30.11 -6.50 3.45
CA ASP A 510 31.25 -6.03 4.21
C ASP A 510 31.26 -4.50 4.31
N TYR A 511 31.32 -3.98 5.53
CA TYR A 511 31.40 -2.54 5.77
C TYR A 511 32.72 -1.91 5.27
N PRO A 512 33.89 -2.54 5.41
CA PRO A 512 35.14 -1.98 4.89
C PRO A 512 35.07 -1.60 3.40
N ALA A 513 34.42 -2.41 2.57
CA ALA A 513 34.25 -2.12 1.14
C ALA A 513 33.45 -0.83 0.89
N LEU A 514 32.42 -0.57 1.71
CA LEU A 514 31.67 0.69 1.67
C LEU A 514 32.51 1.86 2.18
N ALA A 515 33.20 1.68 3.32
CA ALA A 515 34.02 2.71 3.93
C ALA A 515 35.19 3.16 3.03
N GLU A 516 35.78 2.24 2.26
CA GLU A 516 36.84 2.51 1.28
C GLU A 516 36.41 3.40 0.09
N LEU A 517 35.11 3.67 -0.08
CA LEU A 517 34.64 4.64 -1.06
C LEU A 517 34.81 6.08 -0.59
N GLU A 518 35.03 6.28 0.71
CA GLU A 518 35.31 7.61 1.24
C GLU A 518 36.66 8.12 0.74
N GLY A 519 36.68 9.34 0.19
CA GLY A 519 37.88 9.95 -0.40
C GLY A 519 38.15 9.59 -1.87
N LYS A 520 37.30 8.74 -2.49
CA LYS A 520 37.27 8.51 -3.96
C LYS A 520 36.22 9.41 -4.62
#